data_AF-F8SHJ9-F1
#
_entry.id   AF-F8SHJ9-F1
#
_cell.length_a   1.000
_cell.length_b   1.000
_cell.length_c   1.000
_cell.angle_alpha   90.00
_cell.angle_beta   90.00
_cell.angle_gamma   90.00
#
_symmetry.space_group_name_H-M   'P 1'
#
loop_
_entity.id
_entity.type
_entity.pdbx_description
1 polymer ?
#
loop_
_entity_poly.entity_id
_entity_poly.type
_entity_poly.pdbx_seq_one_letter_code
_entity_poly.pdbx_strand_id
1 'polypeptide(L)'
;ETLSKYPPASNLTRIVSKDYKLPNCDVVLQQGSTIIVPVYALHHDAEYYPNPEKYDPDRFTSEEVAKRNPYCFLPFGEGPRICI
;
A
#
# COMPACT_ATOMS: atom_id res chain seq x y z
N GLU A 1 -0.30 8.67 -11.01
CA GLU A 1 -1.03 7.76 -11.91
C GLU A 1 -0.20 6.60 -12.46
N THR A 2 0.83 6.81 -13.29
CA THR A 2 1.58 5.70 -13.92
C THR A 2 2.12 4.67 -12.93
N LEU A 3 2.73 5.13 -11.82
CA LEU A 3 3.23 4.26 -10.74
C LEU A 3 2.12 3.57 -9.93
N SER A 4 0.88 4.08 -9.99
CA SER A 4 -0.29 3.43 -9.40
C SER A 4 -0.72 2.25 -10.27
N LYS A 5 -0.79 2.46 -11.59
CA LYS A 5 -1.24 1.44 -12.53
C LYS A 5 -0.18 0.36 -12.77
N TYR A 6 1.09 0.76 -12.77
CA TYR A 6 2.23 -0.12 -13.03
C TYR A 6 3.33 0.10 -11.99
N PRO A 7 3.11 -0.32 -10.74
CA PRO A 7 4.12 -0.17 -9.69
C PRO A 7 5.36 -1.01 -10.02
N PRO A 8 6.59 -0.44 -9.91
CA PRO A 8 7.83 -1.18 -10.15
C PRO A 8 8.00 -2.39 -9.22
N ALA A 9 7.50 -2.29 -7.98
CA ALA A 9 7.42 -3.38 -7.02
C ALA A 9 5.95 -3.68 -6.71
N SER A 10 5.46 -4.83 -7.17
CA SER A 10 4.06 -5.23 -6.96
C SER A 10 3.75 -5.60 -5.51
N ASN A 11 4.78 -5.92 -4.73
CA ASN A 11 4.66 -6.34 -3.33
C ASN A 11 5.80 -5.72 -2.49
N LEU A 12 5.51 -5.45 -1.23
CA LEU A 12 6.53 -5.17 -0.22
C LEU A 12 6.54 -6.29 0.81
N THR A 13 7.73 -6.67 1.25
CA THR A 13 7.89 -7.71 2.27
C THR A 13 8.36 -7.11 3.59
N ARG A 14 7.80 -7.60 4.70
CA ARG A 14 8.21 -7.25 6.07
C ARG A 14 8.39 -8.53 6.86
N ILE A 15 9.32 -8.51 7.81
CA ILE A 15 9.50 -9.58 8.80
C ILE A 15 9.01 -9.05 10.14
N VAL A 16 8.16 -9.84 10.81
CA VAL A 16 7.65 -9.52 12.14
C VAL A 16 8.80 -9.64 13.14
N SER A 17 9.18 -8.54 13.77
CA SER A 17 10.33 -8.50 14.69
C SER A 17 10.01 -9.00 16.09
N LYS A 18 8.74 -8.96 16.49
CA LYS A 18 8.20 -9.44 17.77
C LYS A 18 6.71 -9.75 17.58
N ASP A 19 6.17 -10.66 18.39
CA ASP A 19 4.75 -10.98 18.38
C ASP A 19 3.91 -9.70 18.47
N TYR A 20 2.93 -9.57 17.58
CA TYR A 20 2.13 -8.36 17.44
C TYR A 20 0.66 -8.70 17.20
N LYS A 21 -0.20 -8.34 18.16
CA LYS A 21 -1.66 -8.39 17.99
C LYS A 21 -2.07 -7.25 17.07
N LEU A 22 -2.69 -7.60 15.94
CA LEU A 22 -3.24 -6.60 15.04
C LEU A 22 -4.37 -5.84 15.76
N PRO A 23 -4.46 -4.51 15.60
CA PRO A 23 -5.58 -3.75 16.11
C PRO A 23 -6.86 -4.16 15.38
N ASN A 24 -7.99 -4.15 16.10
CA ASN A 24 -9.34 -4.38 15.55
C ASN A 24 -9.61 -5.78 14.97
N CYS A 25 -8.75 -6.77 15.20
CA CYS A 25 -9.04 -8.16 14.88
C CYS A 25 -8.33 -9.12 15.83
N ASP A 26 -8.70 -10.41 15.80
CA ASP A 26 -8.15 -11.39 16.72
C ASP A 26 -6.80 -12.01 16.30
N VAL A 27 -6.20 -11.50 15.23
CA VAL A 27 -4.99 -12.06 14.63
C VAL A 27 -3.73 -11.61 15.38
N VAL A 28 -2.86 -12.56 15.73
CA VAL A 28 -1.50 -12.31 16.26
C VAL A 28 -0.48 -12.68 15.20
N LEU A 29 0.31 -11.70 14.77
CA LEU A 29 1.46 -11.91 13.91
C LEU A 29 2.60 -12.47 14.76
N GLN A 30 3.06 -13.67 14.42
CA GLN A 30 4.15 -14.35 15.15
C GLN A 30 5.50 -13.79 14.71
N GLN A 31 6.43 -13.63 15.64
CA GLN A 31 7.81 -13.27 15.37
C GLN A 31 8.44 -14.18 14.29
N GLY A 32 9.19 -13.57 13.37
CA GLY A 32 9.80 -14.26 12.24
C GLY A 32 8.87 -14.52 11.06
N SER A 33 7.55 -14.29 11.21
CA SER A 33 6.62 -14.41 10.08
C SER A 33 6.91 -13.37 9.01
N THR A 34 6.74 -13.78 7.76
CA THR A 34 6.80 -12.89 6.60
C THR A 34 5.43 -12.31 6.32
N ILE A 35 5.34 -10.98 6.25
CA ILE A 35 4.15 -10.24 5.84
C ILE A 35 4.39 -9.69 4.44
N ILE A 36 3.40 -9.89 3.57
CA ILE A 36 3.39 -9.35 2.21
C ILE A 36 2.34 -8.24 2.18
N VAL A 37 2.75 -7.04 1.80
CA VAL A 37 1.85 -5.92 1.49
C VAL A 37 1.64 -5.91 -0.01
N PRO A 38 0.42 -6.19 -0.51
CA PRO A 38 0.15 -6.32 -1.93
C PRO A 38 -0.05 -4.95 -2.57
N VAL A 39 1.04 -4.24 -2.87
CA VAL A 39 1.03 -2.88 -3.43
C VAL A 39 0.19 -2.78 -4.70
N TYR A 40 0.33 -3.73 -5.62
CA TYR A 40 -0.44 -3.74 -6.86
C TYR A 40 -1.95 -3.82 -6.58
N ALA A 41 -2.37 -4.70 -5.67
CA ALA A 41 -3.77 -4.83 -5.30
C ALA A 41 -4.30 -3.56 -4.63
N LEU A 42 -3.53 -2.96 -3.71
CA LEU A 42 -3.89 -1.68 -3.07
C LEU A 42 -4.06 -0.55 -4.08
N HIS A 43 -3.18 -0.47 -5.08
CA HIS A 43 -3.26 0.54 -6.14
C HIS A 43 -4.42 0.32 -7.12
N HIS A 44 -5.00 -0.87 -7.15
CA HIS A 44 -6.14 -1.26 -8.00
C HIS A 44 -7.42 -1.49 -7.21
N ASP A 45 -7.43 -1.15 -5.92
CA ASP A 45 -8.61 -1.27 -5.10
C ASP A 45 -9.58 -0.11 -5.42
N ALA A 46 -10.78 -0.47 -5.90
CA ALA A 46 -11.79 0.48 -6.32
C ALA A 46 -12.34 1.33 -5.16
N GLU A 47 -12.13 0.91 -3.91
CA GLU A 47 -12.46 1.71 -2.72
C GLU A 47 -11.60 2.98 -2.66
N TYR A 48 -10.33 2.90 -3.05
CA TYR A 48 -9.38 4.03 -3.02
C TYR A 48 -9.14 4.67 -4.38
N TYR A 49 -9.37 3.92 -5.47
CA TYR A 49 -9.14 4.33 -6.85
C TYR A 49 -10.35 3.98 -7.73
N PRO A 50 -11.40 4.82 -7.77
CA PRO A 50 -12.59 4.55 -8.56
C PRO A 50 -12.26 4.37 -10.05
N ASN A 51 -12.65 3.24 -10.66
CA ASN A 51 -12.27 2.82 -12.02
C ASN A 51 -10.74 2.62 -12.20
N PRO A 52 -10.08 1.78 -11.40
CA PRO A 52 -8.61 1.70 -11.34
C PRO A 52 -7.97 1.32 -12.68
N GLU A 53 -8.72 0.68 -13.57
CA GLU A 53 -8.26 0.35 -14.91
C GLU A 53 -8.17 1.54 -15.88
N LYS A 54 -8.86 2.64 -15.59
CA LYS A 54 -8.75 3.88 -16.36
C LYS A 54 -7.53 4.66 -15.89
N TYR A 55 -6.70 5.11 -16.83
CA TYR A 55 -5.65 6.09 -16.56
C TYR A 55 -6.27 7.46 -16.34
N ASP A 56 -6.15 7.99 -15.14
CA ASP A 56 -6.78 9.25 -14.73
C ASP A 56 -5.82 10.10 -13.85
N PRO A 57 -5.04 11.02 -14.44
CA PRO A 57 -4.07 11.85 -13.71
C PRO A 57 -4.67 12.70 -12.59
N ASP A 58 -5.93 13.09 -12.71
CA ASP A 58 -6.58 14.02 -11.78
C ASP A 58 -6.79 13.40 -10.38
N ARG A 59 -6.71 12.06 -10.26
CA ARG A 59 -6.66 11.33 -8.99
C ARG A 59 -5.47 11.69 -8.11
N PHE A 60 -4.46 12.33 -8.67
CA PHE A 60 -3.23 12.72 -7.99
C PHE A 60 -3.10 14.24 -7.81
N THR A 61 -4.21 14.98 -7.95
CA THR A 61 -4.31 16.35 -7.47
C THR A 61 -4.12 16.41 -5.95
N SER A 62 -3.65 17.54 -5.42
CA SER A 62 -3.39 17.69 -3.98
C SER A 62 -4.63 17.44 -3.12
N GLU A 63 -5.81 17.84 -3.60
CA GLU A 63 -7.08 17.64 -2.90
C GLU A 63 -7.45 16.16 -2.81
N GLU A 64 -7.37 15.42 -3.92
CA GLU A 64 -7.71 13.99 -3.95
C GLU A 64 -6.69 13.13 -3.18
N VAL A 65 -5.41 13.49 -3.24
CA VAL A 65 -4.37 12.83 -2.43
C VAL A 65 -4.61 13.06 -0.94
N ALA A 66 -5.03 14.25 -0.52
CA ALA A 66 -5.30 14.56 0.88
C ALA A 66 -6.50 13.79 1.45
N LYS A 67 -7.48 13.41 0.62
CA LYS A 67 -8.63 12.58 1.00
C LYS A 67 -8.29 11.09 1.13
N ARG A 68 -7.27 10.62 0.42
CA ARG A 68 -6.89 9.20 0.37
C ARG A 68 -6.05 8.82 1.57
N ASN A 69 -6.22 7.59 2.06
CA ASN A 69 -5.31 7.04 3.05
C ASN A 69 -3.87 7.00 2.47
N PRO A 70 -2.87 7.58 3.15
CA PRO A 70 -1.49 7.65 2.64
C PRO A 70 -0.87 6.27 2.39
N TYR A 71 -1.31 5.23 3.10
CA TYR A 71 -0.83 3.86 2.92
C TYR A 71 -1.46 3.12 1.73
N CYS A 72 -2.36 3.75 0.99
CA CYS A 72 -2.94 3.18 -0.24
C CYS A 72 -2.15 3.57 -1.50
N PHE A 73 -1.11 4.41 -1.39
CA PHE A 73 -0.19 4.73 -2.50
C PHE A 73 1.27 4.53 -2.08
N LEU A 74 1.77 3.29 -2.23
CA LEU A 74 3.12 2.88 -1.82
C LEU A 74 4.07 2.53 -2.98
N PRO A 75 4.25 3.37 -4.02
CA PRO A 75 5.06 3.02 -5.19
C PRO A 75 6.55 2.82 -4.88
N PHE A 76 7.04 3.40 -3.78
CA PHE A 76 8.44 3.32 -3.32
C PHE A 76 8.58 2.68 -1.93
N GLY A 77 7.48 2.11 -1.42
CA GLY A 77 7.40 1.64 -0.05
C GLY A 77 7.19 2.77 0.96
N GLU A 78 7.39 2.44 2.24
CA GLU A 78 7.20 3.32 3.38
C GLU A 78 8.03 2.81 4.58
N GLY A 79 8.39 3.73 5.49
CA GLY A 79 9.20 3.45 6.67
C GLY A 79 10.72 3.52 6.45
N PRO A 80 11.53 3.02 7.42
CA PRO A 80 12.99 3.22 7.45
C PRO A 80 13.79 2.61 6.28
N ARG A 81 13.16 1.79 5.44
CA ARG A 81 13.75 1.15 4.25
C ARG A 81 12.99 1.51 2.98
N ILE A 82 12.44 2.73 2.92
CA ILE A 82 11.89 3.31 1.69
C ILE A 82 12.99 3.47 0.64
N CYS A 83 12.62 3.48 -0.64
CA CYS A 83 13.55 3.71 -1.75
C CYS A 83 14.42 4.97 -1.51
N ILE A 84 15.70 4.89 -1.86
CA ILE A 84 16.70 5.97 -1.76
C ILE A 84 17.12 6.47 -3.13
#